data_AF-A0A1B7YTF9-F1
#
_entry.id   AF-A0A1B7YTF9-F1
#
_cell.length_a   1.000
_cell.length_b   1.000
_cell.length_c   1.000
_cell.angle_alpha   90.00
_cell.angle_beta   90.00
_cell.angle_gamma   90.00
#
_symmetry.space_group_name_H-M   'P 1'
#
loop_
_entity.id
_entity.type
_entity.pdbx_description
1 polymer ?
#
loop_
_entity_poly.entity_id
_entity_poly.type
_entity_poly.pdbx_seq_one_letter_code
_entity_poly.pdbx_strand_id
1 'polypeptide(L)'
;MPSLRHTHFHGDRASTQAVVHRRHHVGSRTLLTLAIETSCDDTCVAVLSKDPGPGGRATLHFNSKVTCDSTAYGGVYPPVALRSHDAHLAPLVAEALAALPPIEQRPRVHDDDTPGVIAGGSAASDSHGGGVMTVSGVPRQMPTFVTVTRGPGMSANLGSGLATAKGLAAAWQVPLLAVNHMQAHALTPRLVSALNWSLPAPSPSSPPPLHHHPPAAAAASAPIPLTPEYPFLTLLVSGGHTQLVHSCSLTDHRILATTVDVAVGDALDKAARHILPPDMLASHGDVMYGALLERFAFPGSSPASTPSPPQEYDYEYTPPFRRIDEIATYTSPYSWTLTPPLAASRALSYSFVGLGSQIHKIVASKNGGGSDDTMPLDERRCLARAAMRLLFEHLASRVLIALAAEPELRDAVRTLVVSGGVASNRFLMHVLRKTLDVRGAAHIGLTAPPPALCTDNAAMIAWTGMEMYEAGWESDLSVHVQRKWSIDPASDEGGILGLGGWVRRKSSE
;
A
#
# COMPACT_ATOMS: atom_id res chain seq x y z
N MET A 1 -35.70 58.42 -60.88
CA MET A 1 -34.44 57.74 -61.25
C MET A 1 -33.36 58.15 -60.27
N PRO A 2 -32.44 57.26 -59.88
CA PRO A 2 -32.60 55.82 -59.60
C PRO A 2 -31.77 55.46 -58.32
N SER A 3 -31.64 54.25 -57.78
CA SER A 3 -32.04 52.89 -58.13
C SER A 3 -32.07 52.03 -56.85
N LEU A 4 -33.03 51.10 -56.81
CA LEU A 4 -32.97 49.85 -56.05
C LEU A 4 -31.71 49.04 -56.36
N ARG A 5 -31.23 48.25 -55.39
CA ARG A 5 -30.84 46.85 -55.63
C ARG A 5 -31.28 45.95 -54.47
N HIS A 6 -32.28 45.12 -54.79
CA HIS A 6 -32.58 43.87 -54.10
C HIS A 6 -31.45 42.87 -54.33
N THR A 7 -31.11 42.10 -53.29
CA THR A 7 -30.62 40.73 -53.44
C THR A 7 -31.42 39.82 -52.51
N HIS A 8 -32.15 38.89 -53.11
CA HIS A 8 -32.73 37.74 -52.44
C HIS A 8 -31.64 36.70 -52.16
N PHE A 9 -31.68 36.07 -50.98
CA PHE A 9 -31.23 34.69 -50.82
C PHE A 9 -32.25 33.90 -50.00
N HIS A 10 -32.59 32.74 -50.54
CA HIS A 10 -33.45 31.68 -49.99
C HIS A 10 -32.61 30.71 -49.14
N GLY A 11 -33.28 30.00 -48.22
CA GLY A 11 -32.78 28.81 -47.50
C GLY A 11 -32.13 29.15 -46.16
N ASP A 12 -32.38 28.50 -45.03
CA ASP A 12 -32.95 27.18 -44.80
C ASP A 12 -33.60 27.12 -43.41
N ARG A 13 -34.60 26.25 -43.26
CA ARG A 13 -35.22 25.91 -41.97
C ARG A 13 -34.19 25.24 -41.07
N ALA A 14 -33.70 25.94 -40.06
CA ALA A 14 -32.95 25.32 -38.97
C ALA A 14 -33.90 24.46 -38.12
N SER A 15 -33.72 23.16 -38.22
CA SER A 15 -34.32 22.14 -37.36
C SER A 15 -33.85 22.35 -35.91
N THR A 16 -34.78 22.69 -35.02
CA THR A 16 -34.60 22.56 -33.57
C THR A 16 -34.49 21.07 -33.23
N GLN A 17 -33.28 20.52 -33.27
CA GLN A 17 -32.97 19.29 -32.56
C GLN A 17 -32.96 19.59 -31.07
N ALA A 18 -33.95 19.05 -30.37
CA ALA A 18 -33.98 19.03 -28.92
C ALA A 18 -32.71 18.32 -28.42
N VAL A 19 -31.80 19.09 -27.82
CA VAL A 19 -30.67 18.57 -27.07
C VAL A 19 -31.26 17.88 -25.85
N VAL A 20 -31.37 16.55 -25.91
CA VAL A 20 -31.71 15.73 -24.74
C VAL A 20 -30.51 15.79 -23.81
N HIS A 21 -30.57 16.69 -22.82
CA HIS A 21 -29.68 16.66 -21.67
C HIS A 21 -29.88 15.33 -20.93
N ARG A 22 -29.03 14.34 -21.23
CA ARG A 22 -28.98 13.08 -20.49
C ARG A 22 -28.14 13.29 -19.22
N ARG A 23 -28.84 13.36 -18.09
CA ARG A 23 -28.26 13.28 -16.75
C ARG A 23 -27.44 11.99 -16.63
N HIS A 24 -26.14 12.11 -16.44
CA HIS A 24 -25.30 10.98 -16.03
C HIS A 24 -25.18 10.98 -14.50
N HIS A 25 -25.95 10.12 -13.83
CA HIS A 25 -25.70 9.80 -12.43
C HIS A 25 -24.41 8.97 -12.31
N VAL A 26 -23.47 9.44 -11.50
CA VAL A 26 -22.19 8.77 -11.18
C VAL A 26 -22.38 7.53 -10.27
N GLY A 27 -23.60 7.18 -9.87
CA GLY A 27 -23.85 5.99 -9.05
C GLY A 27 -24.24 4.78 -9.90
N SER A 28 -23.34 3.79 -10.06
CA SER A 28 -23.69 2.35 -10.26
C SER A 28 -22.54 1.43 -10.73
N ARG A 29 -21.37 1.92 -11.18
CA ARG A 29 -20.41 1.06 -11.92
C ARG A 29 -19.21 0.60 -11.09
N THR A 30 -19.00 -0.72 -11.03
CA THR A 30 -17.81 -1.34 -10.44
C THR A 30 -16.55 -0.86 -11.16
N LEU A 31 -15.60 -0.30 -10.42
CA LEU A 31 -14.30 0.09 -10.93
C LEU A 31 -13.42 -1.15 -11.12
N LEU A 32 -12.59 -1.15 -12.16
CA LEU A 32 -11.61 -2.20 -12.42
C LEU A 32 -10.30 -1.55 -12.88
N THR A 33 -9.18 -1.92 -12.28
CA THR A 33 -7.86 -1.44 -12.71
C THR A 33 -6.83 -2.56 -12.80
N LEU A 34 -5.92 -2.43 -13.77
CA LEU A 34 -4.65 -3.13 -13.78
C LEU A 34 -3.59 -2.17 -13.23
N ALA A 35 -2.83 -2.63 -12.23
CA ALA A 35 -1.81 -1.83 -11.56
C ALA A 35 -0.41 -2.42 -11.72
N ILE A 36 0.60 -1.54 -11.78
CA ILE A 36 2.01 -1.90 -11.92
C ILE A 36 2.85 -1.21 -10.84
N GLU A 37 3.70 -1.99 -10.15
CA GLU A 37 4.70 -1.50 -9.18
C GLU A 37 6.10 -1.96 -9.63
N THR A 38 7.02 -1.00 -9.75
CA THR A 38 8.40 -1.17 -10.28
C THR A 38 9.38 -0.15 -9.69
N SER A 39 9.11 0.37 -8.49
CA SER A 39 9.94 1.42 -7.86
C SER A 39 11.26 0.92 -7.30
N CYS A 40 11.31 -0.34 -6.86
CA CYS A 40 12.45 -0.96 -6.18
C CYS A 40 12.94 -2.22 -6.91
N ASP A 41 12.99 -3.37 -6.24
CA ASP A 41 13.50 -4.68 -6.71
C ASP A 41 12.40 -5.71 -6.99
N ASP A 42 11.18 -5.41 -6.58
CA ASP A 42 9.99 -6.19 -6.83
C ASP A 42 9.29 -5.73 -8.12
N THR A 43 9.08 -6.67 -9.06
CA THR A 43 8.20 -6.46 -10.23
C THR A 43 6.82 -6.95 -9.86
N CYS A 44 5.82 -6.07 -9.78
CA CYS A 44 4.47 -6.49 -9.41
C CYS A 44 3.42 -6.04 -10.41
N VAL A 45 2.41 -6.90 -10.60
CA VAL A 45 1.19 -6.57 -11.33
C VAL A 45 -0.02 -7.06 -10.54
N ALA A 46 -1.07 -6.26 -10.50
CA ALA A 46 -2.32 -6.60 -9.83
C ALA A 46 -3.54 -6.22 -10.68
N VAL A 47 -4.64 -6.94 -10.46
CA VAL A 47 -5.97 -6.62 -10.99
C VAL A 47 -6.91 -6.51 -9.81
N LEU A 48 -7.49 -5.33 -9.62
CA LEU A 48 -8.37 -5.02 -8.51
C LEU A 48 -9.69 -4.48 -9.06
N SER A 49 -10.82 -4.99 -8.55
CA SER A 49 -12.12 -4.34 -8.74
C SER A 49 -12.66 -3.79 -7.43
N LYS A 50 -13.52 -2.78 -7.52
CA LYS A 50 -14.20 -2.18 -6.37
C LYS A 50 -15.63 -1.83 -6.72
N ASP A 51 -16.57 -2.25 -5.88
CA ASP A 51 -17.97 -1.87 -6.00
C ASP A 51 -18.13 -0.34 -5.85
N PRO A 52 -19.16 0.29 -6.44
CA PRO A 52 -19.28 1.74 -6.43
C PRO A 52 -19.43 2.30 -5.00
N GLY A 53 -18.81 3.46 -4.76
CA GLY A 53 -19.04 4.28 -3.56
C GLY A 53 -17.89 4.26 -2.56
N PRO A 54 -17.90 5.19 -1.57
CA PRO A 54 -16.76 5.44 -0.68
C PRO A 54 -16.38 4.24 0.19
N GLY A 55 -17.33 3.35 0.50
CA GLY A 55 -17.11 2.06 1.14
C GLY A 55 -17.36 0.91 0.19
N GLY A 56 -16.91 0.97 -1.07
CA GLY A 56 -17.09 -0.14 -2.00
C GLY A 56 -16.29 -1.37 -1.58
N ARG A 57 -16.91 -2.57 -1.62
CA ARG A 57 -16.18 -3.84 -1.45
C ARG A 57 -15.15 -4.00 -2.57
N ALA A 58 -13.94 -4.41 -2.20
CA ALA A 58 -12.88 -4.69 -3.15
C ALA A 58 -12.77 -6.20 -3.44
N THR A 59 -12.31 -6.55 -4.64
CA THR A 59 -11.97 -7.93 -5.01
C THR A 59 -10.65 -7.93 -5.77
N LEU A 60 -9.66 -8.63 -5.21
CA LEU A 60 -8.33 -8.78 -5.79
C LEU A 60 -8.32 -10.02 -6.69
N HIS A 61 -8.43 -9.81 -8.01
CA HIS A 61 -8.49 -10.89 -9.00
C HIS A 61 -7.11 -11.46 -9.32
N PHE A 62 -6.08 -10.61 -9.22
CA PHE A 62 -4.70 -10.98 -9.47
C PHE A 62 -3.79 -10.10 -8.61
N ASN A 63 -2.74 -10.69 -8.05
CA ASN A 63 -1.65 -9.97 -7.41
C ASN A 63 -0.42 -10.89 -7.40
N SER A 64 0.52 -10.61 -8.27
CA SER A 64 1.74 -11.40 -8.41
C SER A 64 2.97 -10.50 -8.35
N LYS A 65 4.06 -11.08 -7.88
CA LYS A 65 5.31 -10.40 -7.59
C LYS A 65 6.49 -11.30 -7.93
N VAL A 66 7.51 -10.72 -8.57
CA VAL A 66 8.82 -11.33 -8.79
C VAL A 66 9.89 -10.42 -8.23
N THR A 67 10.56 -10.88 -7.17
CA THR A 67 11.70 -10.21 -6.54
C THR A 67 12.98 -10.53 -7.32
N CYS A 68 13.79 -9.52 -7.63
CA CYS A 68 15.07 -9.75 -8.30
C CYS A 68 16.08 -10.45 -7.37
N ASP A 69 16.85 -11.41 -7.91
CA ASP A 69 17.97 -12.01 -7.16
C ASP A 69 19.15 -11.04 -7.15
N SER A 70 19.32 -10.34 -6.01
CA SER A 70 20.42 -9.41 -5.75
C SER A 70 21.42 -9.94 -4.72
N THR A 71 21.38 -11.25 -4.43
CA THR A 71 22.18 -11.89 -3.37
C THR A 71 23.67 -11.58 -3.50
N ALA A 72 24.20 -11.60 -4.73
CA ALA A 72 25.62 -11.31 -5.02
C ALA A 72 26.08 -9.88 -4.62
N TYR A 73 25.14 -8.94 -4.46
CA TYR A 73 25.43 -7.55 -4.08
C TYR A 73 25.14 -7.28 -2.60
N GLY A 74 24.59 -8.26 -1.88
CA GLY A 74 24.25 -8.13 -0.47
C GLY A 74 23.22 -7.04 -0.19
N GLY A 75 22.30 -6.81 -1.13
CA GLY A 75 21.23 -5.80 -1.06
C GLY A 75 20.75 -5.36 -2.44
N VAL A 76 19.72 -4.51 -2.47
CA VAL A 76 19.11 -4.01 -3.71
C VAL A 76 20.15 -3.37 -4.61
N TYR A 77 20.28 -3.89 -5.83
CA TYR A 77 21.20 -3.38 -6.84
C TYR A 77 20.44 -2.91 -8.10
N PRO A 78 20.39 -1.59 -8.38
CA PRO A 78 19.50 -1.03 -9.40
C PRO A 78 19.59 -1.68 -10.79
N PRO A 79 20.79 -1.97 -11.35
CA PRO A 79 20.89 -2.60 -12.67
C PRO A 79 20.33 -4.03 -12.73
N VAL A 80 20.38 -4.78 -11.63
CA VAL A 80 19.79 -6.14 -11.57
C VAL A 80 18.28 -6.04 -11.46
N ALA A 81 17.78 -5.14 -10.61
CA ALA A 81 16.36 -4.88 -10.48
C ALA A 81 15.74 -4.43 -11.81
N LEU A 82 16.39 -3.53 -12.56
CA LEU A 82 15.94 -3.10 -13.88
C LEU A 82 15.84 -4.28 -14.87
N ARG A 83 16.87 -5.11 -14.97
CA ARG A 83 16.83 -6.31 -15.84
C ARG A 83 15.71 -7.28 -15.44
N SER A 84 15.44 -7.38 -14.13
CA SER A 84 14.33 -8.19 -13.63
C SER A 84 12.97 -7.62 -14.07
N HIS A 85 12.76 -6.30 -13.95
CA HIS A 85 11.54 -5.67 -14.43
C HIS A 85 11.34 -5.89 -15.93
N ASP A 86 12.39 -5.67 -16.73
CA ASP A 86 12.32 -5.83 -18.18
C ASP A 86 12.00 -7.28 -18.60
N ALA A 87 12.51 -8.27 -17.84
CA ALA A 87 12.27 -9.68 -18.11
C ALA A 87 10.87 -10.16 -17.67
N HIS A 88 10.35 -9.66 -16.55
CA HIS A 88 9.17 -10.24 -15.89
C HIS A 88 7.90 -9.40 -16.03
N LEU A 89 7.98 -8.10 -16.32
CA LEU A 89 6.81 -7.24 -16.36
C LEU A 89 5.81 -7.67 -17.45
N ALA A 90 6.27 -7.93 -18.68
CA ALA A 90 5.39 -8.35 -19.77
C ALA A 90 4.70 -9.71 -19.52
N PRO A 91 5.41 -10.77 -19.07
CA PRO A 91 4.76 -12.01 -18.63
C PRO A 91 3.71 -11.80 -17.53
N LEU A 92 4.04 -11.02 -16.48
CA LEU A 92 3.09 -10.74 -15.39
C LEU A 92 1.85 -9.97 -15.87
N VAL A 93 2.01 -9.04 -16.81
CA VAL A 93 0.88 -8.36 -17.43
C VAL A 93 0.01 -9.35 -18.21
N ALA A 94 0.61 -10.29 -18.96
CA ALA A 94 -0.15 -11.30 -19.68
C ALA A 94 -0.97 -12.22 -18.74
N GLU A 95 -0.37 -12.64 -17.62
CA GLU A 95 -1.07 -13.39 -16.57
C GLU A 95 -2.21 -12.58 -15.93
N ALA A 96 -1.95 -11.30 -15.63
CA ALA A 96 -2.95 -10.39 -15.09
C ALA A 96 -4.14 -10.21 -16.04
N LEU A 97 -3.89 -10.08 -17.36
CA LEU A 97 -4.95 -10.02 -18.37
C LEU A 97 -5.80 -11.29 -18.40
N ALA A 98 -5.18 -12.46 -18.24
CA ALA A 98 -5.89 -13.73 -18.15
C ALA A 98 -6.72 -13.86 -16.86
N ALA A 99 -6.42 -13.06 -15.83
CA ALA A 99 -7.14 -13.02 -14.56
C ALA A 99 -8.23 -11.93 -14.51
N LEU A 100 -8.40 -11.12 -15.55
CA LEU A 100 -9.51 -10.15 -15.62
C LEU A 100 -10.87 -10.86 -15.45
N PRO A 101 -11.87 -10.22 -14.83
CA PRO A 101 -13.19 -10.83 -14.69
C PRO A 101 -13.78 -11.23 -16.05
N PRO A 102 -14.32 -12.45 -16.21
CA PRO A 102 -15.03 -12.83 -17.42
C PRO A 102 -16.33 -12.02 -17.54
N ILE A 103 -16.80 -11.80 -18.76
CA ILE A 103 -18.12 -11.21 -18.98
C ILE A 103 -19.14 -12.33 -18.92
N GLU A 104 -19.98 -12.34 -17.89
CA GLU A 104 -21.14 -13.22 -17.85
C GLU A 104 -22.08 -12.87 -19.00
N GLN A 105 -22.23 -13.79 -19.95
CA GLN A 105 -23.31 -13.71 -20.93
C GLN A 105 -24.60 -13.96 -20.17
N ARG A 106 -25.33 -12.89 -19.79
CA ARG A 106 -26.73 -13.07 -19.38
C ARG A 106 -27.45 -13.74 -20.56
N PRO A 107 -28.10 -14.90 -20.39
CA PRO A 107 -28.98 -15.44 -21.40
C PRO A 107 -30.00 -14.35 -21.71
N ARG A 108 -30.09 -13.93 -22.97
CA ARG A 108 -31.25 -13.17 -23.42
C ARG A 108 -32.43 -14.10 -23.19
N VAL A 109 -33.27 -13.79 -22.21
CA VAL A 109 -34.59 -14.38 -22.14
C VAL A 109 -35.27 -13.91 -23.42
N HIS A 110 -35.40 -14.83 -24.39
CA HIS A 110 -36.29 -14.65 -25.52
C HIS A 110 -37.70 -14.60 -24.92
N ASP A 111 -38.25 -13.39 -24.77
CA ASP A 111 -39.70 -13.26 -24.84
C ASP A 111 -40.11 -13.63 -26.28
N ASP A 112 -41.10 -14.49 -26.34
CA ASP A 112 -41.52 -15.30 -27.47
C ASP A 112 -41.95 -14.48 -28.72
N ASP A 113 -41.79 -15.13 -29.87
CA ASP A 113 -42.52 -14.95 -31.13
C ASP A 113 -42.42 -13.63 -31.93
N THR A 114 -41.40 -13.54 -32.79
CA THR A 114 -41.64 -13.11 -34.20
C THR A 114 -40.57 -13.70 -35.14
N PRO A 115 -40.93 -14.54 -36.13
CA PRO A 115 -39.96 -15.07 -37.08
C PRO A 115 -39.76 -14.09 -38.24
N GLY A 116 -38.57 -13.50 -38.36
CA GLY A 116 -38.17 -12.86 -39.60
C GLY A 116 -37.04 -11.85 -39.48
N VAL A 117 -36.02 -12.04 -40.33
CA VAL A 117 -34.95 -11.12 -40.74
C VAL A 117 -33.60 -11.36 -40.06
N ILE A 118 -32.76 -12.14 -40.76
CA ILE A 118 -31.31 -12.10 -40.65
C ILE A 118 -30.87 -10.76 -41.25
N ALA A 119 -30.66 -9.75 -40.40
CA ALA A 119 -29.96 -8.53 -40.77
C ALA A 119 -28.54 -8.60 -40.20
N GLY A 120 -27.56 -8.80 -41.09
CA GLY A 120 -26.17 -8.49 -40.82
C GLY A 120 -26.06 -6.99 -40.51
N GLY A 121 -25.82 -6.67 -39.25
CA GLY A 121 -25.66 -5.32 -38.74
C GLY A 121 -24.43 -5.25 -37.86
N SER A 122 -23.47 -4.44 -38.30
CA SER A 122 -22.30 -3.96 -37.56
C SER A 122 -22.52 -3.89 -36.05
N ALA A 123 -21.67 -4.60 -35.30
CA ALA A 123 -21.55 -4.49 -33.84
C ALA A 123 -20.90 -3.14 -33.46
N ALA A 124 -21.61 -2.06 -33.75
CA ALA A 124 -21.33 -0.73 -33.26
C ALA A 124 -22.61 -0.21 -32.59
N SER A 125 -22.45 0.34 -31.39
CA SER A 125 -23.47 0.97 -30.53
C SER A 125 -24.27 0.05 -29.58
N ASP A 126 -23.54 -0.56 -28.64
CA ASP A 126 -23.98 -0.54 -27.23
C ASP A 126 -22.99 0.31 -26.43
N SER A 127 -23.22 1.62 -26.37
CA SER A 127 -22.41 2.59 -25.60
C SER A 127 -22.70 2.55 -24.08
N HIS A 128 -23.00 1.36 -23.53
CA HIS A 128 -23.46 1.17 -22.16
C HIS A 128 -22.82 -0.07 -21.48
N GLY A 129 -21.54 -0.04 -21.12
CA GLY A 129 -20.95 -1.12 -20.30
C GLY A 129 -19.43 -1.01 -20.26
N GLY A 130 -18.72 -1.51 -19.24
CA GLY A 130 -17.25 -1.55 -19.30
C GLY A 130 -16.79 -2.19 -20.60
N GLY A 131 -15.73 -1.66 -21.23
CA GLY A 131 -15.25 -2.20 -22.51
C GLY A 131 -15.01 -3.70 -22.43
N VAL A 132 -15.09 -4.39 -23.56
CA VAL A 132 -14.80 -5.82 -23.66
C VAL A 132 -13.48 -6.00 -24.37
N MET A 133 -12.63 -6.89 -23.86
CA MET A 133 -11.44 -7.33 -24.58
C MET A 133 -11.37 -8.85 -24.63
N THR A 134 -10.78 -9.38 -25.70
CA THR A 134 -10.57 -10.81 -25.85
C THR A 134 -9.15 -11.16 -25.43
N VAL A 135 -9.02 -11.99 -24.39
CA VAL A 135 -7.73 -12.50 -23.91
C VAL A 135 -7.71 -14.01 -24.11
N SER A 136 -6.80 -14.49 -24.95
CA SER A 136 -6.68 -15.92 -25.30
C SER A 136 -8.01 -16.56 -25.75
N GLY A 137 -8.79 -15.82 -26.55
CA GLY A 137 -10.10 -16.26 -27.04
C GLY A 137 -11.27 -16.11 -26.06
N VAL A 138 -11.03 -15.64 -24.83
CA VAL A 138 -12.07 -15.45 -23.81
C VAL A 138 -12.43 -13.96 -23.68
N PRO A 139 -13.72 -13.57 -23.80
CA PRO A 139 -14.17 -12.22 -23.51
C PRO A 139 -14.03 -11.88 -22.02
N ARG A 140 -13.35 -10.77 -21.74
CA ARG A 140 -13.02 -10.29 -20.39
C ARG A 140 -13.41 -8.82 -20.27
N GLN A 141 -13.72 -8.41 -19.04
CA GLN A 141 -13.97 -7.01 -18.74
C GLN A 141 -12.67 -6.21 -18.89
N MET A 142 -12.70 -5.17 -19.72
CA MET A 142 -11.60 -4.23 -19.88
C MET A 142 -11.45 -3.37 -18.62
N PRO A 143 -10.22 -3.12 -18.14
CA PRO A 143 -9.98 -2.16 -17.07
C PRO A 143 -10.58 -0.79 -17.37
N THR A 144 -11.11 -0.12 -16.35
CA THR A 144 -11.64 1.26 -16.44
C THR A 144 -10.52 2.28 -16.55
N PHE A 145 -9.36 1.99 -15.96
CA PHE A 145 -8.14 2.79 -16.01
C PHE A 145 -6.93 1.91 -15.67
N VAL A 146 -5.72 2.37 -16.01
CA VAL A 146 -4.46 1.73 -15.64
C VAL A 146 -3.80 2.51 -14.52
N THR A 147 -3.28 1.82 -13.50
CA THR A 147 -2.58 2.46 -12.38
C THR A 147 -1.10 2.08 -12.38
N VAL A 148 -0.22 3.00 -12.01
CA VAL A 148 1.22 2.74 -11.94
C VAL A 148 1.90 3.60 -10.91
N THR A 149 2.95 3.07 -10.30
CA THR A 149 3.84 3.85 -9.44
C THR A 149 4.63 4.86 -10.25
N ARG A 150 4.46 6.15 -9.95
CA ARG A 150 5.25 7.23 -10.56
C ARG A 150 6.48 7.60 -9.72
N GLY A 151 6.43 7.39 -8.42
CA GLY A 151 7.56 7.59 -7.51
C GLY A 151 7.14 7.69 -6.04
N PRO A 152 8.08 7.90 -5.10
CA PRO A 152 9.54 7.89 -5.31
C PRO A 152 10.08 6.52 -5.71
N GLY A 153 11.33 6.44 -6.17
CA GLY A 153 11.97 5.17 -6.55
C GLY A 153 13.16 5.31 -7.50
N MET A 154 13.71 4.19 -7.95
CA MET A 154 14.82 4.16 -8.89
C MET A 154 14.33 4.55 -10.30
N SER A 155 14.82 5.67 -10.85
CA SER A 155 14.27 6.29 -12.07
C SER A 155 14.15 5.34 -13.27
N ALA A 156 15.17 4.51 -13.52
CA ALA A 156 15.16 3.58 -14.64
C ALA A 156 14.10 2.48 -14.44
N ASN A 157 14.01 1.94 -13.23
CA ASN A 157 13.04 0.91 -12.83
C ASN A 157 11.60 1.43 -12.97
N LEU A 158 11.32 2.59 -12.38
CA LEU A 158 10.04 3.30 -12.53
C LEU A 158 9.70 3.54 -14.02
N GLY A 159 10.72 3.78 -14.85
CA GLY A 159 10.56 4.02 -16.28
C GLY A 159 9.97 2.82 -17.01
N SER A 160 10.40 1.59 -16.65
CA SER A 160 9.90 0.34 -17.22
C SER A 160 8.40 0.16 -16.97
N GLY A 161 7.96 0.37 -15.72
CA GLY A 161 6.54 0.30 -15.36
C GLY A 161 5.71 1.43 -15.98
N LEU A 162 6.18 2.68 -15.90
CA LEU A 162 5.43 3.83 -16.40
C LEU A 162 5.26 3.80 -17.93
N ALA A 163 6.30 3.40 -18.68
CA ALA A 163 6.20 3.26 -20.13
C ALA A 163 5.17 2.18 -20.52
N THR A 164 5.21 1.03 -19.84
CA THR A 164 4.23 -0.05 -20.03
C THR A 164 2.81 0.42 -19.74
N ALA A 165 2.60 1.07 -18.60
CA ALA A 165 1.28 1.59 -18.19
C ALA A 165 0.71 2.61 -19.19
N LYS A 166 1.54 3.53 -19.69
CA LYS A 166 1.14 4.48 -20.75
C LYS A 166 0.76 3.77 -22.04
N GLY A 167 1.53 2.75 -22.44
CA GLY A 167 1.22 1.93 -23.60
C GLY A 167 -0.14 1.25 -23.48
N LEU A 168 -0.43 0.64 -22.33
CA LEU A 168 -1.72 0.01 -22.05
C LEU A 168 -2.87 1.04 -22.02
N ALA A 169 -2.70 2.15 -21.32
CA ALA A 169 -3.70 3.22 -21.23
C ALA A 169 -4.04 3.80 -22.62
N ALA A 170 -3.03 4.07 -23.44
CA ALA A 170 -3.19 4.56 -24.80
C ALA A 170 -3.83 3.50 -25.72
N ALA A 171 -3.42 2.24 -25.64
CA ALA A 171 -3.98 1.16 -26.47
C ALA A 171 -5.45 0.89 -26.15
N TRP A 172 -5.83 0.96 -24.86
CA TRP A 172 -7.20 0.71 -24.42
C TRP A 172 -8.07 1.97 -24.38
N GLN A 173 -7.49 3.14 -24.65
CA GLN A 173 -8.16 4.44 -24.58
C GLN A 173 -8.82 4.66 -23.21
N VAL A 174 -8.09 4.33 -22.14
CA VAL A 174 -8.53 4.50 -20.75
C VAL A 174 -7.59 5.43 -19.99
N PRO A 175 -8.07 6.07 -18.91
CA PRO A 175 -7.23 6.94 -18.08
C PRO A 175 -6.01 6.22 -17.48
N LEU A 176 -4.98 7.02 -17.18
CA LEU A 176 -3.81 6.62 -16.42
C LEU A 176 -3.89 7.23 -15.01
N LEU A 177 -3.54 6.47 -13.98
CA LEU A 177 -3.36 6.94 -12.61
C LEU A 177 -1.91 6.68 -12.20
N ALA A 178 -1.12 7.74 -12.14
CA ALA A 178 0.29 7.68 -11.80
C ALA A 178 0.49 8.10 -10.33
N VAL A 179 0.55 7.13 -9.43
CA VAL A 179 0.38 7.33 -7.97
C VAL A 179 1.70 7.39 -7.21
N ASN A 180 1.64 7.93 -5.99
CA ASN A 180 2.77 7.98 -5.07
C ASN A 180 2.92 6.67 -4.28
N HIS A 181 4.12 6.11 -4.27
CA HIS A 181 4.45 4.85 -3.59
C HIS A 181 4.24 4.89 -2.08
N MET A 182 4.63 5.99 -1.43
CA MET A 182 4.53 6.16 0.02
C MET A 182 3.07 6.36 0.46
N GLN A 183 2.30 7.09 -0.36
CA GLN A 183 0.85 7.19 -0.21
C GLN A 183 0.20 5.80 -0.27
N ALA A 184 0.63 4.95 -1.21
CA ALA A 184 0.08 3.61 -1.34
C ALA A 184 0.31 2.74 -0.10
N HIS A 185 1.52 2.76 0.47
CA HIS A 185 1.80 2.10 1.75
C HIS A 185 0.90 2.61 2.89
N ALA A 186 0.62 3.91 2.96
CA ALA A 186 -0.23 4.50 3.99
C ALA A 186 -1.72 4.09 3.84
N LEU A 187 -2.18 3.89 2.60
CA LEU A 187 -3.58 3.54 2.31
C LEU A 187 -3.86 2.02 2.27
N THR A 188 -2.84 1.16 2.28
CA THR A 188 -3.01 -0.30 2.27
C THR A 188 -3.99 -0.84 3.34
N PRO A 189 -4.04 -0.35 4.59
CA PRO A 189 -5.06 -0.83 5.55
C PRO A 189 -6.49 -0.54 5.10
N ARG A 190 -6.74 0.54 4.34
CA ARG A 190 -8.05 0.85 3.77
C ARG A 190 -8.41 -0.14 2.66
N LEU A 191 -7.43 -0.58 1.86
CA LEU A 191 -7.60 -1.72 0.95
C LEU A 191 -7.98 -2.99 1.74
N VAL A 192 -7.28 -3.29 2.83
CA VAL A 192 -7.58 -4.47 3.66
C VAL A 192 -9.00 -4.40 4.23
N SER A 193 -9.43 -3.22 4.69
CA SER A 193 -10.80 -2.97 5.13
C SER A 193 -11.82 -3.24 4.02
N ALA A 194 -11.51 -2.86 2.78
CA ALA A 194 -12.38 -3.08 1.62
C ALA A 194 -12.42 -4.54 1.16
N LEU A 195 -11.31 -5.28 1.31
CA LEU A 195 -11.21 -6.71 0.99
C LEU A 195 -11.93 -7.58 2.03
N ASN A 196 -11.84 -7.22 3.31
CA ASN A 196 -12.44 -7.95 4.42
C ASN A 196 -13.93 -7.65 4.65
N TRP A 197 -14.60 -7.06 3.64
CA TRP A 197 -16.00 -6.67 3.73
C TRP A 197 -16.88 -7.85 4.18
N SER A 198 -17.29 -7.81 5.43
CA SER A 198 -18.27 -8.71 6.01
C SER A 198 -19.60 -7.96 6.06
N LEU A 199 -20.68 -8.56 5.57
CA LEU A 199 -22.02 -8.04 5.84
C LEU A 199 -22.19 -7.93 7.38
N PRO A 200 -22.83 -6.87 7.91
CA PRO A 200 -23.15 -6.83 9.33
C PRO A 200 -23.87 -8.12 9.71
N ALA A 201 -23.42 -8.82 10.75
CA ALA A 201 -24.15 -9.96 11.27
C ALA A 201 -25.57 -9.52 11.62
N PRO A 202 -26.61 -10.33 11.32
CA PRO A 202 -27.98 -9.98 11.69
C PRO A 202 -28.04 -9.76 13.20
N SER A 203 -28.61 -8.64 13.62
CA SER A 203 -28.78 -8.28 15.03
C SER A 203 -29.47 -9.42 15.79
N PRO A 204 -29.00 -9.82 16.98
CA PRO A 204 -29.56 -10.93 17.75
C PRO A 204 -30.95 -10.65 18.37
N SER A 205 -31.67 -9.60 17.96
CA SER A 205 -32.89 -9.12 18.63
C SER A 205 -34.15 -9.06 17.76
N SER A 206 -34.22 -9.80 16.64
CA SER A 206 -35.44 -9.87 15.83
C SER A 206 -35.98 -11.31 15.80
N PRO A 207 -37.17 -11.58 16.35
CA PRO A 207 -37.80 -12.89 16.20
C PRO A 207 -38.09 -13.17 14.71
N PRO A 208 -38.06 -14.44 14.28
CA PRO A 208 -38.34 -14.78 12.89
C PRO A 208 -39.77 -14.34 12.53
N PRO A 209 -39.98 -13.60 11.43
CA PRO A 209 -41.33 -13.33 10.96
C PRO A 209 -41.96 -14.65 10.52
N LEU A 210 -43.08 -15.01 11.15
CA LEU A 210 -44.01 -15.98 10.60
C LEU A 210 -44.64 -15.34 9.35
N HIS A 211 -44.69 -16.10 8.26
CA HIS A 211 -45.28 -15.81 6.94
C HIS A 211 -44.30 -15.49 5.80
N HIS A 212 -44.27 -16.42 4.84
CA HIS A 212 -43.62 -16.32 3.54
C HIS A 212 -44.21 -15.17 2.71
N HIS A 213 -43.41 -14.12 2.54
CA HIS A 213 -43.46 -13.26 1.36
C HIS A 213 -42.05 -13.18 0.75
N PRO A 214 -41.91 -13.14 -0.59
CA PRO A 214 -40.60 -12.94 -1.21
C PRO A 214 -40.03 -11.60 -0.73
N PRO A 215 -38.74 -11.54 -0.34
CA PRO A 215 -38.17 -10.31 0.18
C PRO A 215 -38.21 -9.23 -0.90
N ALA A 216 -38.94 -8.15 -0.61
CA ALA A 216 -38.78 -6.89 -1.31
C ALA A 216 -37.31 -6.47 -1.26
N ALA A 217 -36.83 -5.88 -2.36
CA ALA A 217 -35.46 -5.41 -2.58
C ALA A 217 -34.77 -4.98 -1.29
N ALA A 218 -33.67 -5.66 -0.95
CA ALA A 218 -32.86 -5.38 0.23
C ALA A 218 -32.62 -3.87 0.35
N ALA A 219 -33.17 -3.27 1.40
CA ALA A 219 -32.94 -1.87 1.72
C ALA A 219 -31.42 -1.64 1.78
N ALA A 220 -30.94 -0.65 1.03
CA ALA A 220 -29.53 -0.28 0.98
C ALA A 220 -29.01 0.02 2.39
N SER A 221 -28.30 -0.94 2.98
CA SER A 221 -27.53 -0.75 4.20
C SER A 221 -26.58 0.43 4.01
N ALA A 222 -26.51 1.34 4.99
CA ALA A 222 -25.56 2.45 4.97
C ALA A 222 -24.13 1.93 4.66
N PRO A 223 -23.34 2.63 3.83
CA PRO A 223 -22.02 2.18 3.46
C PRO A 223 -21.15 2.05 4.72
N ILE A 224 -20.52 0.88 4.89
CA ILE A 224 -19.55 0.66 5.96
C ILE A 224 -18.33 1.56 5.67
N PRO A 225 -17.92 2.44 6.60
CA PRO A 225 -16.78 3.29 6.37
C PRO A 225 -15.49 2.48 6.31
N LEU A 226 -14.59 2.88 5.40
CA LEU A 226 -13.27 2.29 5.29
C LEU A 226 -12.44 2.62 6.53
N THR A 227 -11.77 1.62 7.09
CA THR A 227 -10.86 1.80 8.23
C THR A 227 -9.40 1.71 7.78
N PRO A 228 -8.49 2.55 8.31
CA PRO A 228 -8.76 3.70 9.17
C PRO A 228 -9.47 4.84 8.43
N GLU A 229 -10.31 5.57 9.16
CA GLU A 229 -10.80 6.88 8.74
C GLU A 229 -9.72 7.94 8.95
N TYR A 230 -9.77 9.03 8.18
CA TYR A 230 -8.95 10.20 8.45
C TYR A 230 -9.48 10.97 9.68
N PRO A 231 -8.61 11.59 10.49
CA PRO A 231 -7.15 11.53 10.42
C PRO A 231 -6.56 10.29 11.09
N PHE A 232 -5.43 9.81 10.56
CA PHE A 232 -4.66 8.71 11.16
C PHE A 232 -3.15 8.94 11.08
N LEU A 233 -2.40 8.25 11.93
CA LEU A 233 -0.95 8.20 11.86
C LEU A 233 -0.49 6.96 11.09
N THR A 234 0.59 7.09 10.33
CA THR A 234 1.29 5.98 9.70
C THR A 234 2.74 5.99 10.13
N LEU A 235 3.18 4.91 10.78
CA LEU A 235 4.58 4.57 10.96
C LEU A 235 5.00 3.68 9.79
N LEU A 236 5.60 4.28 8.77
CA LEU A 236 6.06 3.59 7.58
C LEU A 236 7.51 3.12 7.80
N VAL A 237 7.71 1.81 7.88
CA VAL A 237 8.96 1.15 8.23
C VAL A 237 9.29 0.03 7.23
N SER A 238 10.22 0.32 6.31
CA SER A 238 10.71 -0.63 5.30
C SER A 238 12.24 -0.71 5.31
N GLY A 239 12.81 -1.46 4.37
CA GLY A 239 14.26 -1.50 4.13
C GLY A 239 14.83 -0.15 3.67
N GLY A 240 14.02 0.69 3.00
CA GLY A 240 14.44 1.98 2.44
C GLY A 240 13.83 3.21 3.12
N HIS A 241 12.79 3.05 3.94
CA HIS A 241 12.05 4.16 4.51
C HIS A 241 11.80 3.99 6.02
N THR A 242 11.87 5.10 6.75
CA THR A 242 11.40 5.17 8.15
C THR A 242 10.83 6.55 8.41
N GLN A 243 9.51 6.63 8.44
CA GLN A 243 8.77 7.89 8.55
C GLN A 243 7.57 7.75 9.48
N LEU A 244 7.24 8.82 10.20
CA LEU A 244 5.98 9.00 10.89
C LEU A 244 5.19 10.07 10.13
N VAL A 245 4.03 9.69 9.62
CA VAL A 245 3.19 10.51 8.75
C VAL A 245 1.84 10.72 9.43
N HIS A 246 1.34 11.95 9.41
CA HIS A 246 -0.02 12.28 9.77
C HIS A 246 -0.84 12.48 8.49
N SER A 247 -1.85 11.64 8.27
CA SER A 247 -2.72 11.72 7.11
C SER A 247 -4.03 12.39 7.50
N CYS A 248 -4.27 13.60 7.01
CA CYS A 248 -5.50 14.38 7.25
C CYS A 248 -6.59 14.10 6.21
N SER A 249 -6.18 13.80 4.98
CA SER A 249 -7.07 13.43 3.88
C SER A 249 -6.33 12.59 2.84
N LEU A 250 -6.99 12.23 1.75
CA LEU A 250 -6.39 11.48 0.64
C LEU A 250 -5.16 12.15 0.05
N THR A 251 -5.10 13.49 0.04
CA THR A 251 -4.02 14.25 -0.61
C THR A 251 -3.26 15.17 0.35
N ASP A 252 -3.60 15.15 1.64
CA ASP A 252 -2.97 15.96 2.68
C ASP A 252 -2.32 15.05 3.73
N HIS A 253 -1.01 14.94 3.64
CA HIS A 253 -0.16 14.14 4.51
C HIS A 253 0.98 15.00 5.02
N ARG A 254 1.27 14.98 6.32
CA ARG A 254 2.41 15.71 6.91
C ARG A 254 3.40 14.72 7.49
N ILE A 255 4.67 14.81 7.12
CA ILE A 255 5.75 14.01 7.70
C ILE A 255 6.14 14.64 9.03
N LEU A 256 5.78 13.99 10.13
CA LEU A 256 6.11 14.44 11.48
C LEU A 256 7.56 14.09 11.84
N ALA A 257 8.03 12.92 11.43
CA ALA A 257 9.41 12.48 11.64
C ALA A 257 9.91 11.64 10.47
N THR A 258 11.19 11.77 10.13
CA THR A 258 11.87 10.93 9.14
C THR A 258 13.25 10.54 9.65
N THR A 259 13.79 9.44 9.13
CA THR A 259 15.20 9.11 9.37
C THR A 259 16.12 10.14 8.73
N VAL A 260 17.23 10.45 9.41
CA VAL A 260 18.31 11.31 8.90
C VAL A 260 19.49 10.51 8.37
N ASP A 261 19.50 9.20 8.59
CA ASP A 261 20.58 8.31 8.16
C ASP A 261 20.08 7.11 7.33
N VAL A 262 19.93 5.94 7.94
CA VAL A 262 19.45 4.70 7.31
C VAL A 262 18.02 4.40 7.76
N ALA A 263 17.32 3.53 7.06
CA ALA A 263 16.02 3.04 7.52
C ALA A 263 16.19 1.98 8.61
N VAL A 264 15.14 1.77 9.41
CA VAL A 264 15.13 0.74 10.46
C VAL A 264 15.28 -0.68 9.88
N GLY A 265 14.74 -0.95 8.68
CA GLY A 265 14.93 -2.24 8.01
C GLY A 265 16.40 -2.51 7.69
N ASP A 266 17.11 -1.54 7.10
CA ASP A 266 18.55 -1.64 6.85
C ASP A 266 19.35 -1.80 8.16
N ALA A 267 18.95 -1.09 9.23
CA ALA A 267 19.58 -1.25 10.54
C ALA A 267 19.38 -2.68 11.12
N LEU A 268 18.18 -3.26 10.96
CA LEU A 268 17.89 -4.64 11.34
C LEU A 268 18.71 -5.64 10.52
N ASP A 269 18.79 -5.45 9.20
CA ASP A 269 19.55 -6.35 8.32
C ASP A 269 21.05 -6.31 8.64
N LYS A 270 21.61 -5.12 8.92
CA LYS A 270 23.00 -4.98 9.36
C LYS A 270 23.23 -5.62 10.73
N ALA A 271 22.32 -5.40 11.69
CA ALA A 271 22.39 -6.07 12.98
C ALA A 271 22.35 -7.60 12.83
N ALA A 272 21.47 -8.11 11.97
CA ALA A 272 21.33 -9.53 11.69
C ALA A 272 22.62 -10.14 11.13
N ARG A 273 23.29 -9.48 10.17
CA ARG A 273 24.57 -9.96 9.62
C ARG A 273 25.68 -10.09 10.66
N HIS A 274 25.65 -9.31 11.73
CA HIS A 274 26.62 -9.42 12.82
C HIS A 274 26.20 -10.45 13.88
N ILE A 275 24.91 -10.52 14.20
CA ILE A 275 24.40 -11.30 15.33
C ILE A 275 24.08 -12.75 14.95
N LEU A 276 23.68 -13.02 13.71
CA LEU A 276 23.33 -14.36 13.29
C LEU A 276 24.57 -15.23 13.08
N PRO A 277 24.53 -16.53 13.44
CA PRO A 277 25.61 -17.46 13.12
C PRO A 277 25.86 -17.54 11.60
N PRO A 278 27.11 -17.66 11.14
CA PRO A 278 27.46 -17.74 9.72
C PRO A 278 26.69 -18.82 8.94
N ASP A 279 26.54 -20.01 9.52
CA ASP A 279 25.82 -21.14 8.89
C ASP A 279 24.34 -20.83 8.65
N MET A 280 23.73 -20.01 9.53
CA MET A 280 22.34 -19.58 9.40
C MET A 280 22.17 -18.53 8.30
N LEU A 281 23.13 -17.63 8.13
CA LEU A 281 23.16 -16.68 7.04
C LEU A 281 23.37 -17.38 5.70
N ALA A 282 24.31 -18.32 5.63
CA ALA A 282 24.65 -19.06 4.41
C ALA A 282 23.50 -19.98 3.92
N SER A 283 22.68 -20.49 4.84
CA SER A 283 21.50 -21.30 4.52
C SER A 283 20.25 -20.49 4.23
N HIS A 284 20.27 -19.16 4.41
CA HIS A 284 19.14 -18.30 4.13
C HIS A 284 19.13 -17.89 2.65
N GLY A 285 18.21 -18.45 1.88
CA GLY A 285 18.09 -18.22 0.43
C GLY A 285 17.48 -16.87 0.01
N ASP A 286 17.43 -15.89 0.91
CA ASP A 286 16.90 -14.53 0.67
C ASP A 286 17.70 -13.51 1.50
N VAL A 287 17.66 -12.24 1.12
CA VAL A 287 18.36 -11.11 1.75
C VAL A 287 17.54 -10.39 2.83
N MET A 288 16.32 -10.86 3.14
CA MET A 288 15.44 -10.31 4.19
C MET A 288 15.87 -10.71 5.62
N TYR A 289 17.08 -10.34 6.02
CA TYR A 289 17.68 -10.80 7.29
C TYR A 289 16.97 -10.32 8.56
N GLY A 290 16.23 -9.21 8.52
CA GLY A 290 15.44 -8.72 9.65
C GLY A 290 14.37 -9.71 10.12
N ALA A 291 13.72 -10.42 9.18
CA ALA A 291 12.74 -11.46 9.53
C ALA A 291 13.42 -12.69 10.14
N LEU A 292 14.61 -13.04 9.64
CA LEU A 292 15.43 -14.12 10.21
C LEU A 292 15.91 -13.77 11.62
N LEU A 293 16.28 -12.51 11.87
CA LEU A 293 16.69 -12.03 13.20
C LEU A 293 15.59 -12.17 14.24
N GLU A 294 14.34 -11.86 13.89
CA GLU A 294 13.20 -12.06 14.80
C GLU A 294 13.03 -13.55 15.17
N ARG A 295 13.04 -14.44 14.17
CA ARG A 295 12.91 -15.89 14.38
C ARG A 295 14.05 -16.45 15.23
N PHE A 296 15.27 -15.96 15.01
CA PHE A 296 16.43 -16.35 15.80
C PHE A 296 16.32 -15.90 17.26
N ALA A 297 15.90 -14.66 17.48
CA ALA A 297 15.76 -14.07 18.81
C ALA A 297 14.64 -14.72 19.64
N PHE A 298 13.55 -15.12 18.99
CA PHE A 298 12.35 -15.68 19.63
C PHE A 298 11.98 -17.04 19.02
N PRO A 299 12.70 -18.12 19.38
CA PRO A 299 12.35 -19.48 18.95
C PRO A 299 10.94 -19.82 19.44
N GLY A 300 10.01 -20.06 18.53
CA GLY A 300 8.58 -20.34 18.85
C GLY A 300 7.59 -19.24 18.43
N SER A 301 8.06 -18.09 17.94
CA SER A 301 7.19 -17.04 17.39
C SER A 301 6.68 -17.31 15.96
N SER A 302 7.13 -18.42 15.35
CA SER A 302 6.80 -18.84 13.97
C SER A 302 5.31 -19.11 13.80
N PRO A 303 4.69 -18.80 12.63
CA PRO A 303 3.33 -19.23 12.36
C PRO A 303 3.31 -20.76 12.42
N ALA A 304 2.53 -21.32 13.35
CA ALA A 304 2.21 -22.74 13.29
C ALA A 304 1.58 -23.03 11.92
N SER A 305 1.98 -24.13 11.29
CA SER A 305 1.37 -24.64 10.05
C SER A 305 -0.08 -25.12 10.23
N THR A 306 -0.66 -24.94 11.42
CA THR A 306 -2.03 -25.30 11.77
C THR A 306 -2.88 -24.06 12.02
N PRO A 307 -4.18 -24.08 11.66
CA PRO A 307 -5.12 -22.98 11.84
C PRO A 307 -5.57 -22.89 13.31
N SER A 308 -4.61 -22.83 14.23
CA SER A 308 -4.88 -22.50 15.63
C SER A 308 -4.94 -20.97 15.75
N PRO A 309 -5.80 -20.41 16.63
CA PRO A 309 -5.79 -18.98 16.89
C PRO A 309 -4.35 -18.56 17.29
N PRO A 310 -3.88 -17.38 16.85
CA PRO A 310 -2.52 -16.95 17.11
C PRO A 310 -2.29 -16.94 18.62
N GLN A 311 -1.50 -17.88 19.12
CA GLN A 311 -1.11 -17.89 20.52
C GLN A 311 -0.30 -16.60 20.73
N GLU A 312 -0.77 -15.77 21.66
CA GLU A 312 -0.11 -14.52 21.99
C GLU A 312 1.26 -14.88 22.58
N TYR A 313 2.31 -14.63 21.82
CA TYR A 313 3.67 -14.90 22.27
C TYR A 313 4.01 -13.80 23.28
N ASP A 314 4.16 -14.17 24.55
CA ASP A 314 4.67 -13.25 25.55
C ASP A 314 6.17 -13.06 25.29
N TYR A 315 6.53 -11.89 24.78
CA TYR A 315 7.91 -11.53 24.47
C TYR A 315 8.75 -11.23 25.73
N GLU A 316 8.18 -11.44 26.94
CA GLU A 316 8.77 -11.07 28.23
C GLU A 316 9.23 -9.59 28.22
N TYR A 317 8.44 -8.75 27.54
CA TYR A 317 8.78 -7.36 27.29
C TYR A 317 8.03 -6.43 28.26
N THR A 318 8.79 -5.63 29.00
CA THR A 318 8.25 -4.55 29.83
C THR A 318 8.57 -3.20 29.20
N PRO A 319 7.56 -2.42 28.77
CA PRO A 319 7.78 -1.11 28.18
C PRO A 319 8.25 -0.09 29.22
N PRO A 320 9.13 0.86 28.85
CA PRO A 320 9.58 1.91 29.76
C PRO A 320 8.44 2.88 30.08
N PHE A 321 8.08 2.98 31.37
CA PHE A 321 7.00 3.85 31.83
C PHE A 321 7.34 5.34 31.65
N ARG A 322 8.60 5.74 31.83
CA ARG A 322 9.06 7.12 31.66
C ARG A 322 10.15 7.22 30.62
N ARG A 323 10.29 8.39 30.01
CA ARG A 323 11.37 8.67 29.05
C ARG A 323 12.76 8.48 29.64
N ILE A 324 12.97 8.70 30.95
CA ILE A 324 14.27 8.46 31.60
C ILE A 324 14.66 6.98 31.57
N ASP A 325 13.68 6.08 31.70
CA ASP A 325 13.90 4.63 31.67
C ASP A 325 14.11 4.15 30.22
N GLU A 326 13.45 4.80 29.26
CA GLU A 326 13.53 4.56 27.82
C GLU A 326 14.89 4.93 27.20
N ILE A 327 15.55 5.96 27.74
CA ILE A 327 16.87 6.42 27.25
C ILE A 327 18.04 5.86 28.05
N ALA A 328 17.76 5.07 29.08
CA ALA A 328 18.79 4.44 29.89
C ALA A 328 19.61 3.46 29.05
N THR A 329 20.92 3.44 29.30
CA THR A 329 21.81 2.43 28.70
C THR A 329 21.33 1.04 29.08
N TYR A 330 21.11 0.18 28.09
CA TYR A 330 20.80 -1.21 28.30
C TYR A 330 22.05 -1.94 28.78
N THR A 331 21.97 -2.62 29.92
CA THR A 331 23.04 -3.46 30.48
C THR A 331 22.67 -4.93 30.33
N SER A 332 23.53 -5.71 29.66
CA SER A 332 23.30 -7.13 29.43
C SER A 332 23.78 -7.99 30.60
N PRO A 333 23.26 -9.23 30.75
CA PRO A 333 23.82 -10.21 31.68
C PRO A 333 25.21 -10.73 31.26
N TYR A 334 25.70 -10.36 30.07
CA TYR A 334 26.98 -10.81 29.51
C TYR A 334 28.06 -9.71 29.51
N SER A 335 27.91 -8.70 30.37
CA SER A 335 28.88 -7.62 30.60
C SER A 335 29.15 -6.70 29.40
N TRP A 336 28.15 -6.50 28.54
CA TRP A 336 28.17 -5.47 27.51
C TRP A 336 26.95 -4.55 27.64
N THR A 337 27.05 -3.38 27.02
CA THR A 337 26.00 -2.37 27.08
C THR A 337 25.62 -1.87 25.69
N LEU A 338 24.37 -1.44 25.53
CA LEU A 338 23.89 -0.75 24.34
C LEU A 338 23.26 0.58 24.72
N THR A 339 23.63 1.64 24.00
CA THR A 339 23.07 2.97 24.20
C THR A 339 21.90 3.20 23.24
N PRO A 340 20.71 3.59 23.72
CA PRO A 340 19.56 3.88 22.88
C PRO A 340 19.83 5.00 21.85
N PRO A 341 19.26 4.93 20.64
CA PRO A 341 19.44 5.98 19.64
C PRO A 341 18.83 7.31 20.09
N LEU A 342 19.55 8.41 19.82
CA LEU A 342 19.11 9.79 20.13
C LEU A 342 18.59 9.94 21.58
N ALA A 343 19.24 9.30 22.54
CA ALA A 343 18.90 9.34 23.96
C ALA A 343 18.82 10.77 24.53
N ALA A 344 19.72 11.64 24.10
CA ALA A 344 19.80 13.04 24.55
C ALA A 344 18.88 14.01 23.78
N SER A 345 18.07 13.53 22.83
CA SER A 345 17.25 14.39 21.95
C SER A 345 15.78 14.03 21.99
N ARG A 346 14.93 15.05 21.81
CA ARG A 346 13.49 14.92 21.56
C ARG A 346 13.12 15.34 20.13
N ALA A 347 14.10 15.50 19.25
CA ALA A 347 13.84 15.82 17.85
C ALA A 347 12.94 14.76 17.23
N LEU A 348 11.98 15.22 16.42
CA LEU A 348 11.13 14.37 15.61
C LEU A 348 11.91 13.88 14.38
N SER A 349 12.91 13.06 14.65
CA SER A 349 13.75 12.40 13.66
C SER A 349 14.17 11.02 14.15
N TYR A 350 14.51 10.16 13.19
CA TYR A 350 15.07 8.85 13.47
C TYR A 350 16.56 8.78 13.10
N SER A 351 17.33 7.98 13.83
CA SER A 351 18.74 7.70 13.54
C SER A 351 19.04 6.30 14.07
N PHE A 352 19.75 5.49 13.29
CA PHE A 352 20.01 4.09 13.63
C PHE A 352 21.48 3.66 13.49
N VAL A 353 22.34 4.46 12.85
CA VAL A 353 23.74 4.10 12.54
C VAL A 353 24.57 3.76 13.78
N GLY A 354 24.31 4.40 14.92
CA GLY A 354 25.09 4.20 16.14
C GLY A 354 24.93 2.81 16.76
N LEU A 355 23.80 2.14 16.55
CA LEU A 355 23.53 0.84 17.18
C LEU A 355 24.28 -0.29 16.47
N GLY A 356 24.31 -0.29 15.13
CA GLY A 356 25.02 -1.30 14.35
C GLY A 356 26.52 -1.37 14.69
N SER A 357 27.17 -0.22 14.86
CA SER A 357 28.58 -0.17 15.27
C SER A 357 28.83 -0.73 16.68
N GLN A 358 27.90 -0.53 17.62
CA GLN A 358 28.00 -1.11 18.96
C GLN A 358 27.87 -2.63 18.91
N ILE A 359 26.89 -3.14 18.14
CA ILE A 359 26.66 -4.57 17.93
C ILE A 359 27.90 -5.23 17.33
N HIS A 360 28.47 -4.66 16.26
CA HIS A 360 29.68 -5.18 15.64
C HIS A 360 30.83 -5.26 16.65
N LYS A 361 31.09 -4.20 17.44
CA LYS A 361 32.14 -4.21 18.46
C LYS A 361 31.94 -5.31 19.51
N ILE A 362 30.70 -5.52 19.96
CA ILE A 362 30.37 -6.57 20.94
C ILE A 362 30.71 -7.94 20.36
N VAL A 363 30.20 -8.27 19.16
CA VAL A 363 30.46 -9.57 18.52
C VAL A 363 31.95 -9.76 18.24
N ALA A 364 32.63 -8.76 17.68
CA ALA A 364 34.06 -8.83 17.37
C ALA A 364 34.94 -9.04 18.61
N SER A 365 34.58 -8.40 19.75
CA SER A 365 35.32 -8.55 21.00
C SER A 365 35.25 -9.97 21.58
N LYS A 366 34.16 -10.70 21.32
CA LYS A 366 33.97 -12.07 21.80
C LYS A 366 34.70 -13.09 20.93
N ASN A 367 34.82 -12.81 19.64
CA ASN A 367 35.54 -13.65 18.68
C ASN A 367 37.09 -13.52 18.76
N GLY A 368 37.62 -12.75 19.72
CA GLY A 368 39.04 -12.73 20.05
C GLY A 368 39.99 -12.24 18.94
N GLY A 369 39.48 -11.54 17.92
CA GLY A 369 40.27 -11.11 16.76
C GLY A 369 40.68 -12.23 15.80
N GLY A 370 40.27 -13.48 16.06
CA GLY A 370 40.38 -14.61 15.14
C GLY A 370 39.16 -14.73 14.21
N SER A 371 39.23 -15.64 13.23
CA SER A 371 38.12 -15.96 12.33
C SER A 371 37.06 -16.87 12.95
N ASP A 372 37.33 -17.46 14.11
CA ASP A 372 36.43 -18.43 14.74
C ASP A 372 35.27 -17.71 15.44
N ASP A 373 34.05 -18.14 15.12
CA ASP A 373 32.84 -17.68 15.76
C ASP A 373 32.66 -18.37 17.13
N THR A 374 32.94 -17.66 18.22
CA THR A 374 32.95 -18.22 19.58
C THR A 374 31.82 -17.69 20.46
N MET A 375 31.00 -16.73 19.99
CA MET A 375 29.94 -16.15 20.81
C MET A 375 28.80 -17.16 21.04
N PRO A 376 28.46 -17.48 22.31
CA PRO A 376 27.40 -18.45 22.61
C PRO A 376 26.04 -18.05 22.03
N LEU A 377 25.25 -19.04 21.61
CA LEU A 377 23.93 -18.82 20.98
C LEU A 377 22.97 -18.01 21.86
N ASP A 378 22.96 -18.25 23.17
CA ASP A 378 22.07 -17.51 24.08
C ASP A 378 22.50 -16.04 24.26
N GLU A 379 23.81 -15.77 24.23
CA GLU A 379 24.33 -14.40 24.23
C GLU A 379 23.96 -13.67 22.92
N ARG A 380 24.07 -14.34 21.77
CA ARG A 380 23.61 -13.83 20.47
C ARG A 380 22.12 -13.52 20.47
N ARG A 381 21.29 -14.40 21.03
CA ARG A 381 19.84 -14.17 21.18
C ARG A 381 19.55 -12.98 22.09
N CYS A 382 20.25 -12.87 23.22
CA CYS A 382 20.14 -11.71 24.11
C CYS A 382 20.47 -10.40 23.37
N LEU A 383 21.54 -10.40 22.57
CA LEU A 383 21.93 -9.25 21.74
C LEU A 383 20.89 -8.94 20.66
N ALA A 384 20.32 -9.94 19.99
CA ALA A 384 19.26 -9.78 19.00
C ALA A 384 18.00 -9.13 19.61
N ARG A 385 17.55 -9.64 20.76
CA ARG A 385 16.39 -9.08 21.49
C ARG A 385 16.64 -7.63 21.92
N ALA A 386 17.82 -7.36 22.48
CA ALA A 386 18.19 -6.01 22.91
C ALA A 386 18.28 -5.03 21.73
N ALA A 387 18.87 -5.45 20.61
CA ALA A 387 18.95 -4.64 19.40
C ALA A 387 17.56 -4.27 18.87
N MET A 388 16.68 -5.27 18.65
CA MET A 388 15.32 -5.02 18.19
C MET A 388 14.53 -4.15 19.18
N ARG A 389 14.65 -4.42 20.48
CA ARG A 389 14.00 -3.62 21.53
C ARG A 389 14.36 -2.14 21.39
N LEU A 390 15.65 -1.82 21.34
CA LEU A 390 16.11 -0.43 21.29
C LEU A 390 15.71 0.27 19.99
N LEU A 391 15.70 -0.44 18.86
CA LEU A 391 15.21 0.09 17.58
C LEU A 391 13.71 0.39 17.64
N PHE A 392 12.91 -0.51 18.21
CA PHE A 392 11.45 -0.39 18.24
C PHE A 392 10.96 0.59 19.31
N GLU A 393 11.62 0.64 20.47
CA GLU A 393 11.39 1.68 21.48
C GLU A 393 11.72 3.07 20.91
N HIS A 394 12.79 3.17 20.10
CA HIS A 394 13.11 4.40 19.39
C HIS A 394 12.01 4.80 18.40
N LEU A 395 11.40 3.86 17.67
CA LEU A 395 10.23 4.15 16.84
C LEU A 395 9.03 4.63 17.68
N ALA A 396 8.65 3.85 18.70
CA ALA A 396 7.51 4.14 19.58
C ALA A 396 7.64 5.50 20.27
N SER A 397 8.85 5.86 20.69
CA SER A 397 9.13 7.12 21.36
C SER A 397 8.79 8.34 20.51
N ARG A 398 9.01 8.32 19.19
CA ARG A 398 8.76 9.47 18.31
C ARG A 398 7.28 9.64 18.03
N VAL A 399 6.53 8.53 17.99
CA VAL A 399 5.06 8.56 18.01
C VAL A 399 4.58 9.30 19.26
N LEU A 400 5.06 8.90 20.44
CA LEU A 400 4.66 9.54 21.70
C LEU A 400 5.11 11.00 21.82
N ILE A 401 6.31 11.33 21.35
CA ILE A 401 6.80 12.72 21.35
C ILE A 401 5.93 13.58 20.43
N ALA A 402 5.56 13.08 19.25
CA ALA A 402 4.67 13.79 18.32
C ALA A 402 3.29 14.03 18.95
N LEU A 403 2.68 13.00 19.53
CA LEU A 403 1.38 13.11 20.23
C LEU A 403 1.45 14.07 21.43
N ALA A 404 2.57 14.12 22.14
CA ALA A 404 2.75 15.03 23.27
C ALA A 404 3.00 16.48 22.84
N ALA A 405 3.64 16.68 21.68
CA ALA A 405 3.93 18.02 21.15
C ALA A 405 2.67 18.69 20.56
N GLU A 406 1.72 17.91 20.06
CA GLU A 406 0.52 18.40 19.40
C GLU A 406 -0.76 17.79 20.02
N PRO A 407 -1.38 18.44 21.03
CA PRO A 407 -2.58 17.93 21.69
C PRO A 407 -3.76 17.70 20.73
N GLU A 408 -3.91 18.57 19.73
CA GLU A 408 -4.95 18.42 18.69
C GLU A 408 -4.78 17.13 17.89
N LEU A 409 -3.54 16.78 17.52
CA LEU A 409 -3.21 15.52 16.86
C LEU A 409 -3.58 14.33 17.76
N ARG A 410 -3.20 14.39 19.03
CA ARG A 410 -3.49 13.32 20.01
C ARG A 410 -4.99 13.10 20.18
N ASP A 411 -5.76 14.17 20.26
CA ASP A 411 -7.19 14.09 20.54
C ASP A 411 -7.98 13.66 19.28
N ALA A 412 -7.48 13.98 18.08
CA ALA A 412 -8.10 13.64 16.79
C ALA A 412 -7.78 12.22 16.32
N VAL A 413 -6.54 11.74 16.47
CA VAL A 413 -6.12 10.45 15.92
C VAL A 413 -6.73 9.28 16.71
N ARG A 414 -7.25 8.30 15.98
CA ARG A 414 -7.79 7.06 16.55
C ARG A 414 -7.01 5.82 16.14
N THR A 415 -6.13 5.92 15.15
CA THR A 415 -5.40 4.76 14.63
C THR A 415 -3.96 5.11 14.28
N LEU A 416 -3.05 4.24 14.72
CA LEU A 416 -1.67 4.14 14.25
C LEU A 416 -1.59 2.95 13.28
N VAL A 417 -1.39 3.24 12.02
CA VAL A 417 -1.03 2.28 10.97
C VAL A 417 0.46 2.02 11.05
N VAL A 418 0.87 0.75 10.97
CA VAL A 418 2.26 0.36 10.73
C VAL A 418 2.32 -0.28 9.34
N SER A 419 3.11 0.30 8.44
CA SER A 419 3.23 -0.15 7.05
C SER A 419 4.69 -0.36 6.65
N GLY A 420 4.93 -1.01 5.50
CA GLY A 420 6.24 -1.43 5.05
C GLY A 420 6.66 -2.81 5.58
N GLY A 421 7.72 -3.39 5.02
CA GLY A 421 8.13 -4.77 5.31
C GLY A 421 8.38 -5.07 6.78
N VAL A 422 8.87 -4.10 7.56
CA VAL A 422 9.16 -4.26 9.00
C VAL A 422 7.87 -4.34 9.82
N ALA A 423 6.73 -3.88 9.28
CA ALA A 423 5.42 -4.03 9.94
C ALA A 423 5.00 -5.50 10.15
N SER A 424 5.60 -6.44 9.41
CA SER A 424 5.39 -7.88 9.61
C SER A 424 6.04 -8.42 10.89
N ASN A 425 6.94 -7.65 11.51
CA ASN A 425 7.62 -8.03 12.74
C ASN A 425 6.64 -7.97 13.92
N ARG A 426 6.34 -9.13 14.50
CA ARG A 426 5.37 -9.25 15.59
C ARG A 426 5.88 -8.61 16.87
N PHE A 427 7.20 -8.63 17.10
CA PHE A 427 7.81 -7.96 18.24
C PHE A 427 7.68 -6.43 18.16
N LEU A 428 7.83 -5.81 16.97
CA LEU A 428 7.57 -4.38 16.77
C LEU A 428 6.13 -4.02 17.15
N MET A 429 5.16 -4.79 16.65
CA MET A 429 3.74 -4.56 16.94
C MET A 429 3.46 -4.69 18.45
N HIS A 430 4.08 -5.68 19.11
CA HIS A 430 3.98 -5.86 20.55
C HIS A 430 4.58 -4.67 21.33
N VAL A 431 5.78 -4.21 20.96
CA VAL A 431 6.45 -3.05 21.57
C VAL A 431 5.60 -1.80 21.43
N LEU A 432 5.06 -1.53 20.23
CA LEU A 432 4.21 -0.37 19.97
C LEU A 432 2.93 -0.40 20.82
N ARG A 433 2.21 -1.54 20.84
CA ARG A 433 0.97 -1.69 21.63
C ARG A 433 1.23 -1.45 23.12
N LYS A 434 2.18 -2.19 23.71
CA LYS A 434 2.53 -2.08 25.13
C LYS A 434 2.98 -0.67 25.50
N THR A 435 3.76 -0.02 24.63
CA THR A 435 4.25 1.35 24.84
C THR A 435 3.12 2.37 24.76
N LEU A 436 2.18 2.24 23.82
CA LEU A 436 1.00 3.10 23.76
C LEU A 436 0.13 2.95 25.01
N ASP A 437 -0.08 1.72 25.49
CA ASP A 437 -0.91 1.43 26.66
C ASP A 437 -0.38 2.11 27.93
N VAL A 438 0.89 1.87 28.25
CA VAL A 438 1.50 2.40 29.49
C VAL A 438 1.74 3.91 29.46
N ARG A 439 1.73 4.52 28.26
CA ARG A 439 2.01 5.96 28.08
C ARG A 439 0.75 6.79 27.83
N GLY A 440 -0.42 6.25 28.16
CA GLY A 440 -1.69 6.97 28.13
C GLY A 440 -2.32 7.11 26.74
N ALA A 441 -1.83 6.36 25.74
CA ALA A 441 -2.34 6.33 24.38
C ALA A 441 -3.09 5.02 24.05
N ALA A 442 -3.64 4.37 25.08
CA ALA A 442 -4.38 3.11 24.96
C ALA A 442 -5.58 3.20 23.97
N HIS A 443 -6.19 4.38 23.85
CA HIS A 443 -7.31 4.66 22.97
C HIS A 443 -6.95 4.66 21.47
N ILE A 444 -5.67 4.73 21.12
CA ILE A 444 -5.22 4.67 19.72
C ILE A 444 -5.14 3.20 19.31
N GLY A 445 -5.96 2.80 18.34
CA GLY A 445 -5.90 1.48 17.72
C GLY A 445 -4.57 1.30 16.97
N LEU A 446 -4.04 0.08 16.99
CA LEU A 446 -2.81 -0.27 16.27
C LEU A 446 -3.17 -1.29 15.19
N THR A 447 -2.83 -0.99 13.94
CA THR A 447 -3.12 -1.89 12.81
C THR A 447 -1.94 -1.98 11.86
N ALA A 448 -1.76 -3.14 11.25
CA ALA A 448 -0.82 -3.37 10.17
C ALA A 448 -1.53 -4.20 9.09
N PRO A 449 -1.23 -4.01 7.80
CA PRO A 449 -1.69 -4.92 6.76
C PRO A 449 -1.25 -6.37 7.05
N PRO A 450 -1.89 -7.38 6.44
CA PRO A 450 -1.35 -8.73 6.46
C PRO A 450 0.03 -8.75 5.79
N PRO A 451 0.97 -9.65 6.18
CA PRO A 451 2.34 -9.64 5.67
C PRO A 451 2.47 -9.59 4.14
N ALA A 452 1.58 -10.28 3.42
CA ALA A 452 1.53 -10.29 1.96
C ALA A 452 1.25 -8.92 1.32
N LEU A 453 0.68 -7.98 2.08
CA LEU A 453 0.39 -6.61 1.65
C LEU A 453 1.27 -5.56 2.36
N CYS A 454 2.14 -5.96 3.29
CA CYS A 454 3.09 -5.05 3.95
C CYS A 454 4.30 -4.70 3.08
N THR A 455 4.74 -5.63 2.23
CA THR A 455 5.84 -5.41 1.28
C THR A 455 5.31 -4.81 -0.01
N ASP A 456 6.20 -4.33 -0.88
CA ASP A 456 5.84 -3.73 -2.16
C ASP A 456 5.00 -4.71 -3.00
N ASN A 457 3.85 -4.23 -3.47
CA ASN A 457 2.92 -5.00 -4.28
C ASN A 457 2.11 -4.05 -5.17
N ALA A 458 1.53 -4.57 -6.25
CA ALA A 458 0.71 -3.74 -7.13
C ALA A 458 -0.72 -3.52 -6.61
N ALA A 459 -1.18 -4.28 -5.61
CA ALA A 459 -2.52 -4.10 -5.05
C ALA A 459 -2.65 -2.77 -4.27
N MET A 460 -1.63 -2.36 -3.51
CA MET A 460 -1.61 -1.03 -2.84
C MET A 460 -1.65 0.12 -3.87
N ILE A 461 -1.00 -0.08 -5.01
CA ILE A 461 -0.98 0.87 -6.13
C ILE A 461 -2.36 0.95 -6.76
N ALA A 462 -2.96 -0.19 -7.09
CA ALA A 462 -4.32 -0.29 -7.60
C ALA A 462 -5.33 0.44 -6.70
N TRP A 463 -5.27 0.21 -5.39
CA TRP A 463 -6.18 0.83 -4.43
C TRP A 463 -6.02 2.34 -4.35
N THR A 464 -4.78 2.82 -4.32
CA THR A 464 -4.50 4.26 -4.31
C THR A 464 -5.00 4.92 -5.58
N GLY A 465 -4.81 4.26 -6.73
CA GLY A 465 -5.39 4.71 -8.00
C GLY A 465 -6.90 4.79 -7.96
N MET A 466 -7.58 3.82 -7.32
CA MET A 466 -9.04 3.85 -7.13
C MET A 466 -9.48 5.02 -6.25
N GLU A 467 -8.86 5.24 -5.09
CA GLU A 467 -9.24 6.37 -4.22
C GLU A 467 -9.02 7.72 -4.94
N MET A 468 -7.89 7.87 -5.67
CA MET A 468 -7.62 9.07 -6.46
C MET A 468 -8.62 9.25 -7.61
N TYR A 469 -8.95 8.17 -8.33
CA TYR A 469 -9.92 8.19 -9.42
C TYR A 469 -11.31 8.61 -8.92
N GLU A 470 -11.77 8.02 -7.82
CA GLU A 470 -13.05 8.37 -7.17
C GLU A 470 -13.07 9.82 -6.67
N ALA A 471 -11.94 10.33 -6.17
CA ALA A 471 -11.78 11.73 -5.82
C ALA A 471 -11.74 12.69 -7.03
N GLY A 472 -11.81 12.15 -8.25
CA GLY A 472 -11.90 12.91 -9.49
C GLY A 472 -10.55 13.22 -10.12
N TRP A 473 -9.49 12.51 -9.77
CA TRP A 473 -8.16 12.70 -10.32
C TRP A 473 -7.81 11.67 -11.40
N GLU A 474 -7.07 12.11 -12.41
CA GLU A 474 -6.41 11.30 -13.43
C GLU A 474 -5.01 11.87 -13.67
N SER A 475 -4.14 11.11 -14.34
CA SER A 475 -2.81 11.57 -14.76
C SER A 475 -2.76 11.77 -16.27
N ASP A 476 -2.21 12.90 -16.69
CA ASP A 476 -1.89 13.16 -18.08
C ASP A 476 -0.81 12.19 -18.59
N LEU A 477 -0.91 11.76 -19.86
CA LEU A 477 0.05 10.81 -20.43
C LEU A 477 1.48 11.39 -20.58
N SER A 478 1.67 12.70 -20.41
CA SER A 478 2.99 13.35 -20.38
C SER A 478 3.75 13.17 -19.07
N VAL A 479 3.13 12.66 -17.98
CA VAL A 479 3.80 12.51 -16.67
C VAL A 479 5.14 11.76 -16.76
N HIS A 480 6.12 12.19 -15.99
CA HIS A 480 7.43 11.52 -15.90
C HIS A 480 7.64 10.89 -14.53
N VAL A 481 8.50 9.88 -14.50
CA VAL A 481 8.96 9.23 -13.26
C VAL A 481 9.56 10.26 -12.30
N GLN A 482 9.40 10.02 -11.01
CA GLN A 482 9.87 10.90 -9.96
C GLN A 482 10.77 10.12 -9.03
N ARG A 483 12.07 10.44 -9.04
CA ARG A 483 13.04 9.78 -8.15
C ARG A 483 12.74 10.09 -6.69
N LYS A 484 12.45 11.36 -6.42
CA LYS A 484 12.01 11.89 -5.14
C LYS A 484 10.62 12.47 -5.34
N TRP A 485 9.73 12.15 -4.41
CA TRP A 485 8.38 12.66 -4.38
C TRP A 485 7.85 12.51 -2.95
N SER A 486 8.08 13.54 -2.15
CA SER A 486 7.50 13.61 -0.81
C SER A 486 5.97 13.62 -0.89
N ILE A 487 5.33 12.99 0.08
CA ILE A 487 3.88 13.09 0.30
C ILE A 487 3.52 14.39 1.03
N ASP A 488 4.51 15.05 1.64
CA ASP A 488 4.34 16.27 2.44
C ASP A 488 4.18 17.51 1.56
N PRO A 489 3.05 18.26 1.65
CA PRO A 489 2.84 19.49 0.91
C PRO A 489 3.80 20.62 1.29
N ALA A 490 4.45 20.54 2.46
CA ALA A 490 5.49 21.49 2.87
C ALA A 490 6.86 21.21 2.21
N SER A 491 7.02 20.10 1.46
CA SER A 491 8.24 19.86 0.69
C SER A 491 8.31 20.74 -0.55
N ASP A 492 9.51 20.85 -1.13
CA ASP A 492 9.74 21.53 -2.42
C ASP A 492 8.89 20.95 -3.57
N GLU A 493 8.43 19.69 -3.46
CA GLU A 493 7.61 19.01 -4.46
C GLU A 493 6.10 19.28 -4.27
N GLY A 494 5.69 19.90 -3.15
CA GLY A 494 4.31 20.25 -2.83
C GLY A 494 3.38 19.05 -2.57
N GLY A 495 3.94 17.92 -2.12
CA GLY A 495 3.18 16.73 -1.72
C GLY A 495 2.55 15.97 -2.89
N ILE A 496 1.40 15.32 -2.64
CA ILE A 496 0.72 14.49 -3.65
C ILE A 496 0.31 15.31 -4.89
N LEU A 497 -0.30 16.47 -4.68
CA LEU A 497 -0.85 17.30 -5.77
C LEU A 497 0.09 18.42 -6.24
N GLY A 498 1.23 18.63 -5.59
CA GLY A 498 2.20 19.67 -5.97
C GLY A 498 2.94 19.38 -7.27
N LEU A 499 3.11 18.10 -7.63
CA LEU A 499 3.66 17.71 -8.91
C LEU A 499 2.64 17.86 -10.04
N GLY A 500 3.09 18.46 -11.16
CA GLY A 500 2.28 18.59 -12.36
C GLY A 500 1.87 17.23 -12.97
N GLY A 501 0.87 17.30 -13.86
CA GLY A 501 0.33 16.17 -14.61
C GLY A 501 -0.93 15.55 -14.00
N TRP A 502 -1.47 16.08 -12.91
CA TRP A 502 -2.83 15.76 -12.46
C TRP A 502 -3.87 16.47 -13.31
N VAL A 503 -4.90 15.73 -13.73
CA VAL A 503 -6.07 16.23 -14.46
C VAL A 503 -7.29 15.98 -13.58
N ARG A 504 -8.11 17.01 -13.38
CA ARG A 504 -9.37 16.87 -12.66
C ARG A 504 -10.47 16.47 -13.63
N ARG A 505 -11.09 15.31 -13.41
CA ARG A 505 -12.25 14.85 -14.16
C ARG A 505 -13.37 15.87 -13.98
N LYS A 506 -13.93 16.37 -15.09
CA LYS A 506 -15.09 17.26 -15.03
C LYS A 506 -16.26 16.47 -14.44
N SER A 507 -16.77 16.89 -13.29
CA SER A 507 -18.07 16.43 -12.82
C SER A 507 -19.10 16.79 -13.87
N SER A 508 -19.79 15.79 -14.42
CA SER A 508 -20.97 16.04 -15.25
C SER A 508 -22.04 16.68 -14.36
N GLU A 509 -22.17 18.01 -14.45
CA GLU A 509 -23.29 18.76 -13.87
C GLU A 509 -24.65 18.31 -14.43
#